data_AF-A0A528H3A3-F1
#
_entry.id   AF-A0A528H3A3-F1
#
_cell.length_a   1.000
_cell.length_b   1.000
_cell.length_c   1.000
_cell.angle_alpha   90.00
_cell.angle_beta   90.00
_cell.angle_gamma   90.00
#
_symmetry.space_group_name_H-M   'P 1'
#
loop_
_entity.id
_entity.type
_entity.pdbx_description
1 polymer ?
#
loop_
_entity_poly.entity_id
_entity_poly.type
_entity_poly.pdbx_seq_one_letter_code
_entity_poly.pdbx_strand_id
1 'polypeptide(L)' 'MNGRRLAEEAQKRRPDLKLLFTTGYTRDAVVHNGVLDPGANLLQKPASVEQLAAKVRAVLDG' A
#
# COMPACT_ATOMS: atom_id res chain seq x y z
N MET A 1 16.54 2.65 -1.52
CA MET A 1 15.48 2.00 -0.72
C MET A 1 14.16 2.25 -1.42
N ASN A 2 13.37 1.23 -1.74
CA ASN A 2 12.05 1.38 -2.38
C ASN A 2 10.92 1.29 -1.34
N GLY A 3 9.67 1.56 -1.76
CA GLY A 3 8.52 1.54 -0.85
C GLY A 3 8.35 0.20 -0.12
N ARG A 4 8.64 -0.93 -0.79
CA ARG A 4 8.58 -2.28 -0.21
C ARG A 4 9.57 -2.45 0.94
N ARG A 5 10.87 -2.19 0.70
CA ARG A 5 11.90 -2.32 1.75
C ARG A 5 11.64 -1.40 2.94
N LEU A 6 11.13 -0.19 2.69
CA LEU A 6 10.74 0.72 3.78
C LEU A 6 9.60 0.12 4.61
N ALA A 7 8.58 -0.44 3.95
CA ALA A 7 7.45 -1.06 4.63
C ALA A 7 7.86 -2.30 5.44
N GLU A 8 8.73 -3.16 4.89
CA GLU A 8 9.29 -4.32 5.58
C GLU A 8 10.06 -3.90 6.84
N GLU A 9 10.94 -2.89 6.75
CA GLU A 9 11.68 -2.37 7.91
C GLU A 9 10.76 -1.69 8.94
N ALA A 10 9.70 -1.01 8.49
CA ALA A 10 8.73 -0.39 9.37
C ALA A 10 7.91 -1.45 10.14
N GLN A 11 7.49 -2.53 9.47
CA GLN A 11 6.77 -3.64 10.12
C GLN A 11 7.66 -4.44 11.08
N LYS A 12 8.95 -4.62 10.77
CA LYS A 12 9.89 -5.23 11.74
C LYS A 12 9.95 -4.47 13.06
N ARG A 13 9.82 -3.14 13.02
CA ARG A 13 9.81 -2.27 14.21
C ARG A 13 8.44 -2.17 14.86
N ARG A 14 7.36 -2.22 14.06
CA ARG A 14 5.97 -2.14 14.50
C ARG A 14 5.14 -3.19 13.76
N PRO A 15 5.01 -4.42 14.31
CA PRO A 15 4.30 -5.51 13.64
C PRO A 15 2.86 -5.17 13.25
N ASP A 16 2.16 -4.36 14.06
CA ASP A 16 0.77 -3.97 13.84
C ASP A 16 0.61 -2.74 12.92
N LEU A 17 1.71 -2.24 12.35
CA LEU A 17 1.66 -1.08 11.47
C LEU A 17 0.88 -1.41 10.19
N LYS A 18 -0.27 -0.77 10.03
CA LYS A 18 -1.07 -0.85 8.82
C LYS A 18 -0.36 -0.12 7.68
N LEU A 19 -0.33 -0.74 6.50
CA LEU A 19 0.36 -0.23 5.31
C LEU A 19 -0.65 0.06 4.21
N LEU A 20 -0.47 1.20 3.52
CA LEU A 20 -1.16 1.58 2.30
C LEU A 20 -0.13 2.06 1.27
N PHE A 21 -0.02 1.33 0.16
CA PHE A 21 0.87 1.66 -0.94
C PHE A 21 0.15 2.50 -1.99
N THR A 22 0.90 3.35 -2.70
CA THR A 22 0.37 4.13 -3.83
C THR A 22 1.18 3.88 -5.09
N THR A 23 0.53 3.69 -6.24
CA THR A 23 1.20 3.39 -7.52
C THR A 23 0.66 4.23 -8.66
N GLY A 24 1.53 4.66 -9.57
CA GLY A 24 1.13 5.25 -10.87
C GLY A 24 1.02 4.22 -12.00
N TYR A 25 1.41 2.98 -11.75
CA TYR A 25 1.28 1.87 -12.69
C TYR A 25 -0.02 1.10 -12.43
N THR A 26 -0.52 0.37 -13.44
CA THR A 26 -1.69 -0.51 -13.28
C THR A 26 -1.45 -1.54 -12.18
N ARG A 27 -2.53 -2.00 -11.53
CA ARG A 27 -2.47 -3.00 -10.45
C ARG A 27 -1.68 -4.24 -10.87
N ASP A 28 -1.82 -4.67 -12.12
CA ASP A 28 -1.12 -5.83 -12.69
C ASP A 28 0.40 -5.66 -12.74
N ALA A 29 0.88 -4.44 -13.03
CA ALA A 29 2.31 -4.13 -13.05
C ALA A 29 2.96 -4.16 -11.66
N VAL A 30 2.17 -4.01 -10.59
CA VAL A 30 2.66 -4.04 -9.20
C VAL A 30 2.63 -5.46 -8.63
N VAL A 31 1.60 -6.25 -8.99
CA VAL A 31 1.45 -7.65 -8.57
C VAL A 31 2.43 -8.57 -9.31
N HIS A 32 2.60 -8.39 -10.63
CA HIS A 32 3.42 -9.30 -11.45
C HIS A 32 4.93 -9.09 -11.28
N ASN A 33 5.37 -7.88 -10.88
CA ASN A 33 6.77 -7.58 -10.58
C ASN A 33 7.20 -8.03 -9.16
N GLY A 34 6.35 -8.79 -8.45
CA GLY A 34 6.63 -9.26 -7.10
C GLY A 34 6.83 -8.12 -6.10
N VAL A 35 6.23 -6.95 -6.30
CA VAL A 35 6.51 -5.77 -5.48
C VAL A 35 5.64 -5.73 -4.22
N LEU A 36 4.49 -6.39 -4.21
CA LEU A 36 3.56 -6.40 -3.07
C LEU A 36 2.80 -7.73 -2.97
N ASP A 37 2.52 -8.18 -1.75
CA ASP A 37 1.70 -9.36 -1.49
C ASP A 37 0.28 -9.21 -2.08
N PRO A 38 -0.38 -10.30 -2.50
CA PRO A 38 -1.75 -10.27 -3.02
C PRO A 38 -2.78 -9.58 -2.11
N GLY A 39 -2.49 -9.47 -0.81
CA GLY A 39 -3.31 -8.78 0.19
C GLY A 39 -2.92 -7.32 0.48
N ALA A 40 -1.93 -6.76 -0.21
CA ALA A 40 -1.46 -5.41 0.09
C ALA A 40 -2.51 -4.35 -0.26
N ASN A 41 -2.71 -3.40 0.66
CA ASN A 41 -3.57 -2.25 0.39
C ASN A 41 -2.89 -1.32 -0.61
N LEU A 42 -3.59 -1.08 -1.72
CA LEU A 42 -3.09 -0.26 -2.83
C LEU A 42 -4.09 0.84 -3.16
N LEU A 43 -3.57 2.04 -3.45
CA LEU A 43 -4.30 3.16 -4.02
C LEU A 43 -3.62 3.59 -5.34
N GLN A 44 -4.37 3.53 -6.43
CA GLN A 44 -3.88 3.94 -7.75
C GLN A 44 -3.83 5.47 -7.86
N LYS A 45 -2.80 5.99 -8.50
CA LYS A 45 -2.66 7.41 -8.85
C LYS A 45 -3.16 7.67 -10.28
N PRO A 46 -3.73 8.86 -10.56
CA PRO A 46 -4.09 9.89 -9.58
C PRO A 46 -5.29 9.45 -8.72
N ALA A 47 -5.27 9.84 -7.44
CA ALA A 47 -6.38 9.61 -6.52
C ALA A 47 -6.89 10.96 -5.99
N SER A 48 -8.20 11.07 -5.83
CA SER A 48 -8.81 12.19 -5.13
C SER A 48 -8.58 12.10 -3.61
N VAL A 49 -8.81 13.20 -2.90
CA VAL A 49 -8.70 13.24 -1.44
C VAL A 49 -9.72 12.30 -0.79
N GLU A 50 -10.93 12.21 -1.35
CA GLU A 50 -12.01 11.34 -0.89
C GLU A 50 -11.63 9.86 -1.06
N GLN A 51 -11.01 9.51 -2.19
CA GLN A 51 -10.52 8.16 -2.44
C GLN A 51 -9.41 7.78 -1.46
N LEU A 52 -8.49 8.70 -1.17
CA LEU A 52 -7.45 8.50 -0.17
C LEU A 52 -8.07 8.31 1.22
N ALA A 53 -8.98 9.20 1.63
CA ALA A 53 -9.63 9.15 2.93
C ALA A 53 -10.40 7.84 3.15
N ALA A 54 -11.20 7.42 2.16
CA ALA A 54 -11.94 6.17 2.20
C ALA A 54 -10.99 4.96 2.31
N LYS A 55 -9.89 4.96 1.56
CA LYS A 55 -8.93 3.85 1.60
C LYS A 55 -8.17 3.80 2.92
N VAL A 56 -7.75 4.94 3.46
CA VAL A 56 -7.13 5.02 4.79
C VAL A 56 -8.08 4.48 5.85
N ARG A 57 -9.36 4.88 5.82
CA ARG A 57 -10.38 4.40 6.76
C ARG A 57 -10.52 2.88 6.71
N ALA A 58 -10.68 2.32 5.51
CA ALA A 58 -10.78 0.88 5.31
C ALA A 58 -9.56 0.09 5.82
N VAL A 59 -8.35 0.67 5.73
CA VAL A 59 -7.12 0.04 6.23
C VAL A 59 -6.99 0.10 7.75
N LEU A 60 -7.56 1.12 8.39
CA LEU A 60 -7.53 1.27 9.83
C LEU A 60 -8.63 0.45 10.53
N ASP A 61 -9.79 0.28 9.88
CA ASP A 61 -10.96 -0.36 10.47
C ASP A 61 -10.97 -1.89 10.32
N GLY A 62 -10.16 -2.46 9.41
CA GLY A 62 -9.94 -3.91 9.26
C GLY A 62 -8.66 -4.37 9.93
#